data_AF-A0A9E2Q619-F1
#
_entry.id   AF-A0A9E2Q619-F1
#
_cell.length_a   1.000
_cell.length_b   1.000
_cell.length_c   1.000
_cell.angle_alpha   90.00
_cell.angle_beta   90.00
_cell.angle_gamma   90.00
#
_symmetry.space_group_name_H-M   'P 1'
#
loop_
_entity.id
_entity.type
_entity.pdbx_description
1 polymer ?
#
loop_
_entity_poly.entity_id
_entity_poly.type
_entity_poly.pdbx_seq_one_letter_code
_entity_poly.pdbx_strand_id
1 'polypeptide(L)'
;MSGTGFHFDTRTDLRPDQKAEVLIEALPWLQKFAGALVVVKYGGNAMVDEDLKRAFAQDMVFLRQVGLRPVVVHGGGPQINAMLDRLGIASEFRGGLRVTTPEAMDVVRMVLTGQVSRELVGLLNAHGPYAVGLSGEDGGLFGARRRTVEVDGEPIDVGLVGEVVQVNPGAVLDLLDANGTI
;
A
#
# COMPACT_ATOMS: atom_id res chain seq x y z
N MET A 1 -18.44 17.93 -24.95
CA MET A 1 -19.23 18.59 -23.88
C MET A 1 -18.85 17.92 -22.58
N SER A 2 -17.85 18.46 -21.86
CA SER A 2 -17.48 17.93 -20.53
C SER A 2 -18.58 18.34 -19.56
N GLY A 3 -19.20 17.35 -18.90
CA GLY A 3 -20.20 17.61 -17.88
C GLY A 3 -19.62 18.51 -16.79
N THR A 4 -20.33 19.59 -16.50
CA THR A 4 -20.17 20.35 -15.25
C THR A 4 -20.58 19.43 -14.11
N GLY A 5 -19.66 18.56 -13.67
CA GLY A 5 -19.85 17.74 -12.49
C GLY A 5 -20.04 18.64 -11.28
N PHE A 6 -21.02 18.32 -10.44
CA PHE A 6 -21.16 18.94 -9.14
C PHE A 6 -19.85 18.80 -8.37
N HIS A 7 -19.20 19.93 -8.09
CA HIS A 7 -17.97 20.00 -7.29
C HIS A 7 -18.35 20.53 -5.90
N PHE A 8 -18.16 19.70 -4.88
CA PHE A 8 -18.45 20.03 -3.49
C PHE A 8 -17.14 20.31 -2.74
N ASP A 9 -16.93 21.56 -2.33
CA ASP A 9 -15.80 21.97 -1.51
C ASP A 9 -16.20 22.06 -0.04
N THR A 10 -15.77 21.09 0.76
CA THR A 10 -16.05 21.05 2.20
C THR A 10 -15.56 22.28 2.96
N ARG A 11 -14.65 23.08 2.40
CA ARG A 11 -14.16 24.31 3.05
C ARG A 11 -15.18 25.43 2.96
N THR A 12 -15.84 25.58 1.82
CA THR A 12 -16.71 26.71 1.48
C THR A 12 -18.20 26.36 1.46
N ASP A 13 -18.56 25.12 1.13
CA ASP A 13 -19.95 24.70 0.95
C ASP A 13 -20.62 24.18 2.24
N LEU A 14 -19.84 23.88 3.27
CA LEU A 14 -20.36 23.46 4.59
C LEU A 14 -20.30 24.59 5.62
N ARG A 15 -21.43 24.82 6.31
CA ARG A 15 -21.47 25.68 7.49
C ARG A 15 -20.74 25.04 8.68
N PRO A 16 -20.28 25.83 9.67
CA PRO A 16 -19.60 25.30 10.86
C PRO A 16 -20.39 24.24 11.64
N ASP A 17 -21.70 24.41 11.78
CA ASP A 17 -22.61 23.45 12.44
C ASP A 17 -22.61 22.09 11.71
N GLN A 18 -22.72 22.12 10.38
CA GLN A 18 -22.72 20.91 9.57
C GLN A 18 -21.37 20.17 9.64
N LYS A 19 -20.25 20.90 9.66
CA LYS A 19 -18.91 20.29 9.85
C LYS A 19 -18.82 19.58 11.20
N ALA A 20 -19.32 20.21 12.26
CA ALA A 20 -19.31 19.63 13.59
C ALA A 20 -20.17 18.35 13.65
N GLU A 21 -21.34 18.36 13.02
CA GLU A 21 -22.23 17.19 12.95
C GLU A 21 -21.52 15.98 12.31
N VAL A 22 -20.91 16.12 11.12
CA VAL A 22 -20.26 14.93 10.49
C VAL A 22 -19.05 14.43 11.30
N LEU A 23 -18.31 15.33 11.97
CA LEU A 23 -17.22 14.90 12.85
C LEU A 23 -17.73 14.14 14.09
N ILE A 24 -18.85 14.59 14.68
CA ILE A 24 -19.47 13.90 15.82
C ILE A 24 -20.01 12.53 15.38
N GLU A 25 -20.58 12.41 14.19
CA GLU A 25 -21.06 11.13 13.64
C GLU A 25 -19.93 10.11 13.40
N ALA A 26 -18.69 10.57 13.23
CA ALA A 26 -17.52 9.70 13.14
C ALA A 26 -17.09 9.13 14.52
N LEU A 27 -17.49 9.75 15.63
CA LEU A 27 -17.01 9.41 16.97
C LEU A 27 -17.23 7.93 17.36
N PRO A 28 -18.39 7.29 17.09
CA PRO A 28 -18.58 5.88 17.40
C PRO A 28 -17.57 4.95 16.70
N TRP A 29 -17.16 5.30 15.48
CA TRP A 29 -16.14 4.55 14.73
C TRP A 29 -14.76 4.75 15.33
N LEU A 30 -14.41 6.00 15.69
CA LEU A 30 -13.14 6.30 16.34
C LEU A 30 -13.00 5.59 17.69
N GLN A 31 -14.06 5.58 18.49
CA GLN A 31 -14.09 4.84 19.76
C GLN A 31 -13.97 3.33 19.56
N LYS A 32 -14.69 2.77 18.58
CA LYS A 32 -14.65 1.34 18.26
C LYS A 32 -13.26 0.86 17.84
N PHE A 33 -12.51 1.68 17.11
CA PHE A 33 -11.21 1.30 16.54
C PHE A 33 -10.02 1.94 17.26
N ALA A 34 -10.23 2.61 18.40
CA ALA A 34 -9.14 3.17 19.18
C ALA A 34 -8.06 2.11 19.49
N GLY A 35 -6.80 2.40 19.15
CA GLY A 35 -5.67 1.49 19.31
C GLY A 35 -5.63 0.29 18.34
N ALA A 36 -6.61 0.14 17.46
CA ALA A 36 -6.67 -1.00 16.55
C ALA A 36 -5.53 -0.97 15.51
N LEU A 37 -4.94 -2.13 15.26
CA LEU A 37 -4.05 -2.34 14.12
C LEU A 37 -4.89 -2.53 12.86
N VAL A 38 -4.64 -1.70 11.84
CA VAL A 38 -5.38 -1.74 10.58
C VAL A 38 -4.41 -1.96 9.43
N VAL A 39 -4.53 -3.08 8.73
CA VAL A 39 -3.73 -3.36 7.53
C VAL A 39 -4.46 -2.83 6.30
N VAL A 40 -3.83 -1.92 5.57
CA VAL A 40 -4.41 -1.29 4.38
C VAL A 40 -3.63 -1.72 3.14
N LYS A 41 -4.29 -2.45 2.23
CA LYS A 41 -3.70 -2.81 0.94
C LYS A 41 -3.79 -1.62 -0.01
N TYR A 42 -2.67 -0.97 -0.26
CA TYR A 42 -2.55 0.11 -1.24
C TYR A 42 -2.20 -0.46 -2.62
N GLY A 43 -2.93 -0.07 -3.66
CA GLY A 43 -2.83 -0.71 -4.97
C GLY A 43 -3.74 -0.10 -6.05
N GLY A 44 -3.51 -0.48 -7.30
CA GLY A 44 -4.36 -0.10 -8.44
C GLY A 44 -4.19 1.36 -8.86
N ASN A 45 -5.28 1.97 -9.36
CA ASN A 45 -5.28 3.35 -9.88
C ASN A 45 -4.81 4.39 -8.84
N ALA A 46 -5.02 4.11 -7.55
CA ALA A 46 -4.57 4.99 -6.47
C ALA A 46 -3.04 5.18 -6.43
N MET A 47 -2.28 4.31 -7.11
CA MET A 47 -0.81 4.39 -7.22
C MET A 47 -0.32 5.16 -8.46
N VAL A 48 -1.23 5.59 -9.34
CA VAL A 48 -0.88 6.28 -10.59
C VAL A 48 -1.32 7.74 -10.52
N ASP A 49 -2.50 7.99 -9.98
CA ASP A 49 -3.04 9.33 -9.83
C ASP A 49 -2.40 10.07 -8.63
N GLU A 50 -1.85 11.24 -8.89
CA GLU A 50 -1.12 12.05 -7.89
C GLU A 50 -2.02 12.61 -6.79
N ASP A 51 -3.29 12.90 -7.10
CA ASP A 51 -4.23 13.41 -6.10
C ASP A 51 -4.72 12.27 -5.21
N LEU A 52 -4.95 11.07 -5.77
CA LEU A 52 -5.26 9.88 -4.98
C LEU A 52 -4.09 9.45 -4.08
N LYS A 53 -2.84 9.59 -4.53
CA LYS A 53 -1.64 9.36 -3.69
C LYS A 53 -1.62 10.29 -2.48
N ARG A 54 -1.84 11.59 -2.71
CA ARG A 54 -1.86 12.60 -1.64
C ARG A 54 -3.02 12.36 -0.68
N ALA A 55 -4.21 12.06 -1.20
CA ALA A 55 -5.38 11.73 -0.38
C ALA A 55 -5.11 10.49 0.50
N PHE A 56 -4.54 9.43 -0.08
CA PHE A 56 -4.19 8.22 0.67
C PHE A 56 -3.19 8.51 1.79
N ALA A 57 -2.16 9.32 1.53
CA ALA A 57 -1.20 9.71 2.56
C ALA A 57 -1.86 10.48 3.70
N GLN A 58 -2.77 11.41 3.38
CA GLN A 58 -3.55 12.15 4.37
C GLN A 58 -4.44 11.22 5.20
N ASP A 59 -5.08 10.23 4.59
CA ASP A 59 -5.91 9.24 5.29
C ASP A 59 -5.09 8.41 6.28
N MET A 60 -3.89 7.93 5.90
CA MET A 60 -3.04 7.15 6.80
C MET A 60 -2.53 7.99 7.97
N VAL A 61 -2.19 9.26 7.72
CA VAL A 61 -1.82 10.22 8.77
C VAL A 61 -3.01 10.49 9.69
N PHE A 62 -4.21 10.67 9.14
CA PHE A 62 -5.44 10.83 9.94
C PHE A 62 -5.66 9.63 10.85
N LEU A 63 -5.62 8.40 10.33
CA LEU A 63 -5.78 7.18 11.12
C LEU A 63 -4.76 7.12 12.26
N ARG A 64 -3.49 7.46 11.99
CA ARG A 64 -2.47 7.50 13.03
C ARG A 64 -2.77 8.56 14.10
N GLN A 65 -3.18 9.76 13.69
CA GLN A 65 -3.43 10.86 14.63
C GLN A 65 -4.67 10.64 15.51
N VAL A 66 -5.67 9.91 15.03
CA VAL A 66 -6.86 9.57 15.82
C VAL A 66 -6.69 8.27 16.62
N GLY A 67 -5.45 7.78 16.75
CA GLY A 67 -5.09 6.70 17.67
C GLY A 67 -5.13 5.29 17.09
N LEU A 68 -5.29 5.11 15.78
CA LEU A 68 -5.15 3.81 15.13
C LEU A 68 -3.68 3.51 14.79
N ARG A 69 -3.39 2.24 14.52
CA ARG A 69 -2.06 1.73 14.18
C ARG A 69 -2.07 1.21 12.73
N PRO A 70 -2.01 2.10 11.71
CA PRO A 70 -2.08 1.68 10.31
C PRO A 70 -0.79 1.00 9.86
N VAL A 71 -0.93 -0.10 9.12
CA VAL A 71 0.15 -0.81 8.42
C VAL A 71 -0.21 -0.88 6.93
N VAL A 72 0.60 -0.28 6.08
CA VAL A 72 0.32 -0.25 4.63
C VAL A 72 1.06 -1.36 3.90
N VAL A 73 0.34 -2.13 3.09
CA VAL A 73 0.90 -3.13 2.17
C VAL A 73 0.69 -2.66 0.74
N HIS A 74 1.74 -2.24 0.04
CA HIS A 74 1.63 -1.73 -1.32
C HIS A 74 1.91 -2.78 -2.41
N GLY A 75 1.50 -2.50 -3.65
CA GLY A 75 1.89 -3.26 -4.84
C GLY A 75 2.81 -2.42 -5.73
N GLY A 76 2.85 -2.72 -7.03
CA GLY A 76 3.60 -1.90 -7.99
C GLY A 76 3.51 -2.39 -9.44
N GLY A 77 2.46 -3.12 -9.80
CA GLY A 77 2.34 -3.77 -11.11
C GLY A 77 2.59 -2.84 -12.31
N PRO A 78 1.92 -1.67 -12.39
CA PRO A 78 2.15 -0.69 -13.46
C PRO A 78 3.60 -0.19 -13.52
N GLN A 79 4.21 0.10 -12.37
CA GLN A 79 5.59 0.60 -12.28
C GLN A 79 6.60 -0.48 -12.68
N ILE A 80 6.36 -1.73 -12.28
CA ILE A 80 7.17 -2.89 -12.67
C ILE A 80 7.10 -3.09 -14.19
N ASN A 81 5.90 -3.07 -14.77
CA ASN A 81 5.73 -3.18 -16.24
C ASN A 81 6.52 -2.10 -16.97
N ALA A 82 6.35 -0.85 -16.56
CA ALA A 82 7.05 0.27 -17.18
C ALA A 82 8.58 0.11 -17.11
N MET A 83 9.12 -0.42 -16.01
CA MET A 83 10.56 -0.64 -15.89
C MET A 83 11.05 -1.83 -16.73
N LEU A 84 10.33 -2.95 -16.73
CA LEU A 84 10.66 -4.11 -17.56
C LEU A 84 10.66 -3.73 -19.05
N ASP A 85 9.66 -2.97 -19.50
CA ASP A 85 9.55 -2.49 -20.88
C ASP A 85 10.74 -1.57 -21.24
N ARG A 86 11.13 -0.66 -20.34
CA ARG A 86 12.29 0.23 -20.53
C ARG A 86 13.61 -0.53 -20.65
N LEU A 87 13.72 -1.68 -20.00
CA LEU A 87 14.91 -2.55 -20.04
C LEU A 87 14.83 -3.61 -21.15
N GLY A 88 13.73 -3.69 -21.89
CA GLY A 88 13.53 -4.68 -22.94
C GLY A 88 13.32 -6.11 -22.41
N ILE A 89 12.94 -6.26 -21.14
CA ILE A 89 12.70 -7.56 -20.52
C ILE A 89 11.24 -7.95 -20.77
N ALA A 90 11.02 -9.03 -21.53
CA ALA A 90 9.69 -9.50 -21.86
C ALA A 90 8.89 -9.89 -20.61
N SER A 91 7.65 -9.43 -20.52
CA SER A 91 6.71 -9.79 -19.46
C SER A 91 5.64 -10.75 -19.99
N GLU A 92 5.48 -11.88 -19.31
CA GLU A 92 4.46 -12.89 -19.61
C GLU A 92 3.56 -13.10 -18.38
N PHE A 93 2.28 -13.36 -18.61
CA PHE A 93 1.33 -13.75 -17.56
C PHE A 93 0.72 -15.12 -17.86
N ARG A 94 0.64 -15.96 -16.83
CA ARG A 94 0.01 -17.29 -16.85
C ARG A 94 -0.84 -17.46 -15.60
N GLY A 95 -2.10 -17.88 -15.74
CA GLY A 95 -3.01 -18.04 -14.60
C GLY A 95 -3.20 -16.77 -13.76
N GLY A 96 -3.12 -15.58 -14.37
CA GLY A 96 -3.21 -14.30 -13.67
C GLY A 96 -1.96 -13.87 -12.90
N LEU A 97 -0.89 -14.68 -12.88
CA LEU A 97 0.39 -14.36 -12.27
C LEU A 97 1.44 -14.03 -13.33
N ARG A 98 2.36 -13.13 -13.00
CA ARG A 98 3.50 -12.82 -13.85
C ARG A 98 4.51 -13.97 -13.79
N VAL A 99 4.92 -14.50 -14.94
CA VAL A 99 6.07 -15.39 -15.00
C VAL A 99 7.31 -14.57 -14.63
N THR A 100 7.95 -14.92 -13.53
CA THR A 100 9.00 -14.09 -12.93
C THR A 100 10.34 -14.82 -13.00
N THR A 101 11.13 -14.51 -14.01
CA THR A 101 12.51 -14.99 -14.16
C THR A 101 13.44 -14.36 -13.10
N PRO A 102 14.67 -14.89 -12.89
CA PRO A 102 15.65 -14.23 -12.03
C PRO A 102 15.90 -12.76 -12.39
N GLU A 103 16.05 -12.47 -13.68
CA GLU A 103 16.24 -11.10 -14.18
C GLU A 103 15.01 -10.21 -13.89
N ALA A 104 13.80 -10.71 -14.14
CA ALA A 104 12.59 -9.96 -13.83
C ALA A 104 12.42 -9.72 -12.32
N MET A 105 12.85 -10.68 -11.48
CA MET A 105 12.77 -10.53 -10.02
C MET A 105 13.66 -9.39 -9.50
N ASP A 106 14.85 -9.22 -10.07
CA ASP A 106 15.73 -8.10 -9.68
C ASP A 106 15.07 -6.75 -9.96
N VAL A 107 14.39 -6.61 -11.10
CA VAL A 107 13.61 -5.42 -11.44
C VAL A 107 12.41 -5.24 -10.51
N VAL A 108 11.67 -6.33 -10.23
CA VAL A 108 10.53 -6.29 -9.31
C VAL A 108 10.95 -5.77 -7.93
N ARG A 109 12.01 -6.34 -7.36
CA ARG A 109 12.56 -5.93 -6.07
C ARG A 109 12.99 -4.46 -6.10
N MET A 110 13.77 -4.06 -7.10
CA MET A 110 14.26 -2.69 -7.25
C MET A 110 13.11 -1.67 -7.30
N VAL A 111 12.08 -1.93 -8.10
CA VAL A 111 10.94 -1.02 -8.25
C VAL A 111 10.12 -0.96 -6.97
N LEU A 112 9.81 -2.11 -6.35
CA LEU A 112 8.98 -2.13 -5.15
C LEU A 112 9.66 -1.46 -3.96
N THR A 113 10.92 -1.80 -3.67
CA THR A 113 11.61 -1.29 -2.47
C THR A 113 12.29 0.05 -2.68
N GLY A 114 12.82 0.29 -3.89
CA GLY A 114 13.62 1.47 -4.23
C GLY A 114 12.82 2.64 -4.81
N GLN A 115 11.68 2.38 -5.45
CA GLN A 115 10.85 3.43 -6.04
C GLN A 115 9.53 3.57 -5.29
N VAL A 116 8.65 2.58 -5.38
CA VAL A 116 7.28 2.68 -4.88
C VAL A 116 7.24 2.85 -3.35
N SER A 117 7.99 2.03 -2.62
CA SER A 117 8.09 2.15 -1.16
C SER A 117 8.63 3.52 -0.75
N ARG A 118 9.68 4.02 -1.43
CA ARG A 118 10.30 5.30 -1.11
C ARG A 118 9.36 6.49 -1.39
N GLU A 119 8.62 6.42 -2.49
CA GLU A 119 7.61 7.42 -2.84
C GLU A 119 6.52 7.51 -1.77
N LEU A 120 5.92 6.38 -1.40
CA LEU A 120 4.88 6.34 -0.38
C LEU A 120 5.40 6.81 1.00
N VAL A 121 6.60 6.35 1.39
CA VAL A 121 7.25 6.79 2.63
C VAL A 121 7.48 8.31 2.59
N GLY A 122 7.95 8.86 1.47
CA GLY A 122 8.15 10.30 1.30
C GLY A 122 6.85 11.10 1.44
N LEU A 123 5.77 10.63 0.81
CA LEU A 123 4.45 11.26 0.88
C LEU A 123 3.91 11.29 2.32
N LEU A 124 4.00 10.18 3.03
CA LEU A 124 3.59 10.09 4.44
C LEU A 124 4.48 10.98 5.33
N ASN A 125 5.79 10.93 5.09
CA ASN A 125 6.75 11.65 5.93
C ASN A 125 6.77 13.17 5.70
N ALA A 126 6.17 13.65 4.62
CA ALA A 126 5.89 15.07 4.42
C ALA A 126 4.98 15.65 5.51
N HIS A 127 4.22 14.81 6.22
CA HIS A 127 3.34 15.21 7.33
C HIS A 127 3.98 15.03 8.72
N GLY A 128 5.15 14.40 8.82
CA GLY A 128 5.81 14.06 10.08
C GLY A 128 6.49 12.69 10.01
N PRO A 129 7.36 12.31 10.96
CA PRO A 129 8.16 11.08 10.88
C PRO A 129 7.34 9.80 11.18
N TYR A 130 6.35 9.50 10.33
CA TYR A 130 5.36 8.45 10.58
C TYR A 130 5.69 7.11 9.91
N ALA A 131 6.35 7.13 8.76
CA ALA A 131 6.49 5.97 7.88
C ALA A 131 7.93 5.45 7.80
N VAL A 132 8.03 4.12 7.90
CA VAL A 132 9.25 3.35 7.65
C VAL A 132 8.91 2.26 6.62
N GLY A 133 9.70 2.18 5.56
CA GLY A 133 9.51 1.19 4.49
C GLY A 133 10.32 -0.08 4.76
N LEU A 134 9.65 -1.22 4.81
CA LEU A 134 10.22 -2.56 4.96
C LEU A 134 9.82 -3.47 3.79
N SER A 135 10.60 -4.52 3.58
CA SER A 135 10.34 -5.65 2.69
C SER A 135 10.27 -6.95 3.50
N GLY A 136 9.91 -8.05 2.84
CA GLY A 136 9.92 -9.37 3.48
C GLY A 136 11.32 -9.87 3.86
N GLU A 137 12.37 -9.33 3.24
CA GLU A 137 13.77 -9.67 3.52
C GLU A 137 14.26 -9.06 4.85
N ASP A 138 13.65 -7.96 5.28
CA ASP A 138 14.09 -7.20 6.46
C ASP A 138 13.70 -7.94 7.74
N GLY A 139 14.70 -8.33 8.55
CA GLY A 139 14.50 -9.03 9.82
C GLY A 139 13.81 -10.39 9.69
N GLY A 140 13.75 -10.96 8.48
CA GLY A 140 12.98 -12.17 8.19
C GLY A 140 11.48 -11.97 8.39
N LEU A 141 10.96 -10.77 8.11
CA LEU A 141 9.55 -10.41 8.28
C LEU A 141 8.61 -11.41 7.59
N PHE A 142 8.96 -11.86 6.38
CA PHE A 142 8.20 -12.88 5.66
C PHE A 142 9.07 -14.02 5.17
N GLY A 143 8.62 -15.25 5.41
CA GLY A 143 9.09 -16.44 4.70
C GLY A 143 8.16 -16.76 3.54
N ALA A 144 8.73 -17.07 2.37
CA ALA A 144 7.96 -17.42 1.17
C ALA A 144 8.39 -18.77 0.59
N ARG A 145 7.43 -19.48 0.01
CA ARG A 145 7.65 -20.73 -0.73
C ARG A 145 7.22 -20.54 -2.18
N ARG A 146 8.00 -21.07 -3.13
CA ARG A 146 7.64 -21.04 -4.55
C ARG A 146 6.30 -21.74 -4.78
N ARG A 147 5.50 -21.20 -5.68
CA ARG A 147 4.16 -21.68 -6.01
C ARG A 147 4.04 -21.89 -7.53
N THR A 148 3.35 -22.95 -7.91
CA THR A 148 2.86 -23.17 -9.28
C THR A 148 1.42 -22.64 -9.42
N VAL A 149 1.01 -22.36 -10.66
CA VAL A 149 -0.39 -22.05 -10.98
C VAL A 149 -0.99 -23.18 -11.77
N GLU A 150 -2.24 -23.54 -11.51
CA GLU A 150 -2.96 -24.47 -12.38
C GLU A 150 -3.57 -23.69 -13.55
N VAL A 151 -3.34 -24.18 -14.76
CA VAL A 151 -4.00 -23.73 -15.99
C VAL A 151 -4.48 -24.97 -16.72
N ASP A 152 -5.78 -25.05 -17.00
CA ASP A 152 -6.42 -26.19 -17.64
C ASP A 152 -6.18 -27.55 -16.92
N GLY A 153 -6.00 -27.51 -15.60
CA GLY A 153 -5.77 -28.69 -14.76
C GLY A 153 -4.30 -29.13 -14.66
N GLU A 154 -3.38 -28.41 -15.31
CA GLU A 154 -1.94 -28.72 -15.29
C GLU A 154 -1.16 -27.68 -14.47
N PRO A 155 -0.21 -28.11 -13.60
CA PRO A 155 0.63 -27.19 -12.84
C PRO A 155 1.70 -26.55 -13.74
N ILE A 156 1.68 -25.22 -13.81
CA ILE A 156 2.64 -24.39 -14.55
C ILE A 156 3.59 -23.71 -13.57
N ASP A 157 4.90 -23.81 -13.85
CA ASP A 157 5.92 -23.01 -13.17
C ASP A 157 5.86 -21.56 -13.66
N VAL A 158 5.63 -20.64 -12.72
CA VAL A 158 5.60 -19.19 -12.95
C VAL A 158 6.90 -18.52 -12.46
N GLY A 159 7.94 -19.31 -12.17
CA GLY A 159 9.25 -18.82 -11.79
C GLY A 159 9.33 -18.44 -10.32
N LEU A 160 9.92 -17.29 -10.01
CA LEU A 160 10.15 -16.79 -8.65
C LEU A 160 8.88 -16.18 -8.03
N VAL A 161 7.73 -16.80 -8.25
CA VAL A 161 6.47 -16.42 -7.61
C VAL A 161 6.24 -17.35 -6.42
N GLY A 162 5.76 -16.79 -5.30
CA GLY A 162 5.56 -17.55 -4.09
C GLY A 162 4.33 -17.15 -3.30
N GLU A 163 4.08 -17.92 -2.26
CA GLU A 163 3.10 -17.66 -1.24
C GLU A 163 3.79 -17.45 0.11
N VAL A 164 3.19 -16.62 0.97
CA VAL A 164 3.68 -16.38 2.33
C VAL A 164 3.41 -17.62 3.17
N VAL A 165 4.46 -18.20 3.76
CA VAL A 165 4.38 -19.40 4.63
C VAL A 165 4.76 -19.10 6.07
N GLN A 166 5.38 -17.95 6.33
CA GLN A 166 5.78 -17.51 7.66
C GLN A 166 5.70 -15.98 7.76
N VAL A 167 5.29 -15.49 8.92
CA VAL A 167 5.29 -14.06 9.26
C VAL A 167 6.00 -13.88 10.61
N ASN A 168 7.01 -13.02 10.65
CA ASN A 168 7.64 -12.56 11.89
C ASN A 168 7.36 -11.05 12.07
N PRO A 169 6.27 -10.68 12.76
CA PRO A 169 5.83 -9.30 12.81
C PRO A 169 6.61 -8.44 13.83
N GLY A 170 7.60 -9.00 14.55
CA GLY A 170 8.26 -8.33 15.67
C GLY A 170 8.75 -6.93 15.33
N ALA A 171 9.53 -6.78 14.25
CA ALA A 171 10.03 -5.48 13.81
C ALA A 171 8.91 -4.48 13.46
N VAL A 172 7.79 -4.95 12.90
CA VAL A 172 6.65 -4.09 12.58
C VAL A 172 5.95 -3.61 13.85
N LEU A 173 5.74 -4.51 14.81
CA LEU A 173 5.12 -4.16 16.10
C LEU A 173 5.99 -3.19 16.89
N ASP A 174 7.30 -3.43 16.94
CA ASP A 174 8.27 -2.54 17.60
C ASP A 174 8.25 -1.13 16.99
N LEU A 175 8.18 -1.01 15.66
CA LEU A 175 8.07 0.27 14.98
C LEU A 175 6.75 0.99 15.28
N LEU A 176 5.64 0.26 15.38
CA LEU A 176 4.34 0.84 15.73
C LEU A 176 4.31 1.37 17.17
N ASP A 177 5.05 0.74 18.08
CA ASP A 177 5.12 1.08 19.50
C ASP A 177 6.13 2.20 19.78
N ALA A 178 7.24 2.25 19.04
CA ALA A 178 8.28 3.28 19.16
C ALA A 178 7.75 4.71 18.94
N ASN A 179 6.70 4.87 18.13
CA ASN A 179 6.11 6.17 17.84
C ASN A 179 5.03 6.60 18.85
N GLY A 180 4.92 5.91 19.99
CA GLY A 180 4.07 6.27 21.14
C GLY A 180 2.56 6.17 20.89
N THR A 181 1.82 5.90 21.95
CA THR A 181 0.38 6.19 22.01
C THR A 181 0.25 7.69 22.23
N ILE A 182 -0.46 8.40 21.34
CA ILE A 182 -0.93 9.77 21.63
C ILE A 182 -2.02 9.68 22.70
#